data_AF-A0A7H0H828-F1
#
_entry.id   AF-A0A7H0H828-F1
#
_cell.length_a   1.000
_cell.length_b   1.000
_cell.length_c   1.000
_cell.angle_alpha   90.00
_cell.angle_beta   90.00
_cell.angle_gamma   90.00
#
_symmetry.space_group_name_H-M   'P 1'
#
loop_
_entity.id
_entity.type
_entity.pdbx_description
1 polymer ?
#
loop_
_entity_poly.entity_id
_entity_poly.type
_entity_poly.pdbx_seq_one_letter_code
_entity_poly.pdbx_strand_id
1 'polypeptide(L)' 'MRVFSDLNLNGRAPTRAQPGRGTWGPAGVVSTRAKKIIRIVVPIVVVAIAVGLFFLGRMFYLMLTGA' A
#
# COMPACT_ATOMS: atom_id res chain seq x y z
N MET A 1 19.38 37.97 -4.83
CA MET A 1 19.78 36.65 -5.37
C MET A 1 18.52 35.87 -5.72
N ARG A 2 18.34 35.46 -6.99
CA ARG A 2 17.23 34.57 -7.38
C ARG A 2 17.70 33.14 -7.15
N VAL A 3 17.09 32.44 -6.20
CA VAL A 3 17.33 31.01 -5.96
C VAL A 3 16.48 30.24 -6.96
N PHE A 4 17.10 29.73 -8.02
CA PHE A 4 16.46 28.75 -8.90
C PHE A 4 16.99 27.37 -8.52
N SER A 5 16.10 26.48 -8.09
CA SER A 5 16.41 25.05 -8.02
C SER A 5 16.26 24.43 -9.40
N ASP A 6 17.08 23.44 -9.73
CA ASP A 6 16.90 22.61 -10.93
C ASP A 6 15.60 21.79 -10.80
N LEU A 7 14.49 22.40 -11.23
CA LEU A 7 13.13 21.93 -11.00
C LEU A 7 12.81 20.77 -11.93
N ASN A 8 13.20 19.57 -11.52
CA ASN A 8 12.87 18.34 -12.24
C ASN A 8 11.47 17.82 -11.87
N LEU A 9 10.46 18.25 -12.62
CA LEU A 9 9.07 17.79 -12.44
C LEU A 9 8.78 16.41 -13.05
N ASN A 10 9.72 15.84 -13.80
CA ASN A 10 9.57 14.54 -14.44
C ASN A 10 10.09 13.39 -13.55
N GLY A 11 10.79 13.72 -12.45
CA GLY A 11 11.35 12.75 -11.51
C GLY A 11 10.42 12.39 -10.34
N ARG A 12 10.92 12.51 -9.09
CA ARG A 12 10.18 12.19 -7.84
C ARG A 12 9.20 13.29 -7.40
N ALA A 13 8.86 14.23 -8.28
CA ALA A 13 7.87 15.24 -7.96
C ALA A 13 6.52 14.59 -7.62
N PRO A 14 5.74 15.13 -6.66
CA PRO A 14 4.40 14.64 -6.35
C PRO A 14 3.56 14.55 -7.62
N THR A 15 2.74 13.51 -7.76
CA THR A 15 1.98 13.22 -8.98
C THR A 15 1.13 14.40 -9.47
N ARG A 16 0.58 15.19 -8.56
CA ARG A 16 -0.19 16.43 -8.85
C ARG A 16 0.61 17.56 -9.49
N ALA A 17 1.94 17.53 -9.37
CA ALA A 17 2.86 18.58 -9.79
C ALA A 17 3.64 18.20 -11.06
N GLN A 18 3.43 16.99 -11.61
CA GLN A 18 4.12 16.51 -12.81
C GLN A 18 3.41 17.00 -14.09
N PRO A 19 4.09 17.74 -14.99
CA PRO A 19 3.52 18.21 -16.25
C PRO A 19 3.43 17.06 -17.27
N GLY A 20 2.44 17.09 -18.15
CA GLY A 20 2.38 16.17 -19.30
C GLY A 20 1.99 14.72 -18.99
N ARG A 21 1.62 14.38 -17.74
CA ARG A 21 0.98 13.11 -17.39
C ARG A 21 -0.50 13.11 -17.86
N GLY A 22 -0.66 13.20 -19.19
CA GLY A 22 -1.94 13.29 -19.89
C GLY A 22 -2.76 14.51 -19.52
N THR A 23 -2.34 15.72 -19.90
CA THR A 23 -3.05 17.02 -19.80
C THR A 23 -3.79 17.39 -18.50
N TRP A 24 -4.69 16.59 -17.91
CA TRP A 24 -5.23 16.66 -16.52
C TRP A 24 -5.82 15.28 -16.07
N GLY A 25 -5.29 14.16 -16.58
CA GLY A 25 -5.90 12.83 -16.53
C GLY A 25 -5.34 11.88 -15.47
N PRO A 26 -6.01 10.73 -15.21
CA PRO A 26 -5.72 9.81 -14.11
C PRO A 26 -4.46 8.92 -14.30
N ALA A 27 -3.56 9.28 -15.22
CA ALA A 27 -2.39 8.49 -15.54
C ALA A 27 -1.46 8.38 -14.32
N GLY A 28 -1.23 7.16 -13.83
CA GLY A 28 -0.42 6.89 -12.64
C GLY A 28 -1.16 6.96 -11.31
N VAL A 29 -2.49 7.19 -11.32
CA VAL A 29 -3.35 7.07 -10.14
C VAL A 29 -4.05 5.71 -10.18
N VAL A 30 -4.05 5.01 -9.04
CA VAL A 30 -4.77 3.74 -8.91
C VAL A 30 -6.25 3.94 -9.24
N SER A 31 -6.81 3.09 -10.09
CA SER A 31 -8.22 3.17 -10.49
C SER A 31 -9.16 3.05 -9.29
N THR A 32 -10.37 3.62 -9.39
CA THR A 32 -11.37 3.58 -8.32
C THR A 32 -11.78 2.15 -7.96
N ARG A 33 -11.89 1.27 -8.97
CA ARG A 33 -12.15 -0.16 -8.78
C ARG A 33 -11.03 -0.85 -8.02
N ALA A 34 -9.78 -0.60 -8.39
CA ALA A 34 -8.62 -1.17 -7.69
C ALA A 34 -8.55 -0.69 -6.23
N LYS A 35 -8.80 0.60 -5.96
CA LYS A 35 -8.89 1.11 -4.58
C LYS A 35 -9.98 0.40 -3.76
N LYS A 36 -11.15 0.14 -4.34
CA LYS A 36 -12.24 -0.59 -3.67
C LYS A 36 -11.84 -2.02 -3.33
N ILE A 37 -11.20 -2.72 -4.28
CA ILE A 37 -10.73 -4.10 -4.07
C ILE A 37 -9.68 -4.13 -2.95
N ILE A 38 -8.65 -3.26 -3.01
CA ILE A 38 -7.61 -3.19 -1.98
C ILE A 38 -8.22 -2.97 -0.59
N ARG A 39 -9.20 -2.07 -0.47
CA ARG A 39 -9.86 -1.76 0.80
C ARG A 39 -10.61 -2.95 1.42
N ILE A 40 -11.05 -3.91 0.60
CA ILE A 40 -11.76 -5.12 1.06
C ILE A 40 -10.77 -6.27 1.28
N VAL A 41 -9.85 -6.48 0.33
CA VAL A 41 -8.92 -7.63 0.36
C VAL A 41 -7.89 -7.49 1.47
N VAL A 42 -7.32 -6.30 1.67
CA VAL A 42 -6.27 -6.09 2.69
C VAL A 42 -6.72 -6.49 4.10
N PRO A 43 -7.85 -6.00 4.65
CA PRO A 43 -8.25 -6.40 6.00
C PRO A 43 -8.55 -7.90 6.11
N ILE A 44 -9.13 -8.52 5.08
CA ILE A 44 -9.39 -9.97 5.06
C ILE A 44 -8.07 -10.75 5.17
N VAL A 45 -7.08 -10.39 4.35
CA VAL A 45 -5.76 -11.06 4.35
C VAL A 45 -5.06 -10.86 5.69
N VAL A 46 -5.11 -9.65 6.26
CA VAL A 46 -4.51 -9.36 7.57
C VAL A 46 -5.14 -10.21 8.67
N VAL A 47 -6.47 -10.31 8.71
CA VAL A 47 -7.18 -11.15 9.69
C VAL A 47 -6.83 -12.61 9.49
N ALA A 48 -6.80 -13.11 8.25
CA ALA A 48 -6.43 -14.49 7.97
C ALA A 48 -5.01 -14.83 8.45
N ILE A 49 -4.05 -13.93 8.24
CA ILE A 49 -2.68 -14.08 8.75
C ILE A 49 -2.66 -14.10 10.28
N ALA A 50 -3.34 -13.17 10.93
CA ALA A 50 -3.40 -13.09 12.39
C ALA A 50 -4.01 -14.37 13.00
N VAL A 51 -5.09 -14.86 12.42
CA VAL A 51 -5.73 -16.14 12.81
C VAL A 51 -4.75 -17.31 12.64
N GLY A 52 -4.06 -17.38 11.50
CA GLY A 52 -3.05 -18.42 11.25
C GLY A 52 -1.93 -18.41 12.28
N LEU A 53 -1.37 -17.23 12.60
CA LEU A 53 -0.34 -17.06 13.61
C LEU A 53 -0.83 -17.43 15.01
N PHE A 54 -2.08 -17.07 15.35
CA PHE A 54 -2.69 -17.44 16.63
C PHE A 54 -2.79 -18.97 16.78
N PHE A 55 -3.31 -19.67 15.77
CA PHE A 55 -3.42 -21.13 15.80
C PHE A 55 -2.05 -21.80 15.83
N LEU A 56 -1.07 -21.28 15.09
CA LEU A 56 0.30 -21.77 15.13
C LEU A 56 0.89 -21.64 16.54
N GLY A 57 0.77 -20.47 17.16
CA GLY A 57 1.21 -20.25 18.53
C GLY A 57 0.50 -21.15 19.54
N ARG A 58 -0.83 -21.31 19.40
CA ARG A 58 -1.62 -22.22 20.24
C ARG A 58 -1.16 -23.67 20.12
N MET A 59 -0.85 -24.12 18.92
CA MET A 59 -0.36 -25.48 18.68
C MET A 59 0.97 -25.71 19.42
N PHE A 60 1.92 -24.78 19.32
CA PHE A 60 3.17 -24.86 20.09
C PHE A 60 2.93 -24.80 21.59
N TYR A 61 2.04 -23.93 22.06
CA TYR A 61 1.68 -23.85 23.46
C TYR A 61 1.22 -25.21 23.99
N LEU A 62 0.26 -25.86 23.31
CA LEU A 62 -0.25 -27.17 23.72
C LEU A 62 0.85 -28.25 23.74
N MET A 63 1.68 -28.31 22.69
CA MET A 63 2.80 -29.26 22.64
C MET A 63 3.79 -29.06 23.80
N LEU A 64 4.04 -27.81 24.19
CA LEU A 64 4.99 -27.49 25.26
C LEU A 64 4.40 -27.67 26.67
N THR A 65 3.09 -27.44 26.84
CA THR A 65 2.42 -27.61 28.13
C THR A 65 1.90 -29.02 28.40
N GLY A 66 2.07 -29.96 27.45
CA GLY A 66 1.73 -31.37 27.63
C GLY A 66 0.24 -31.65 27.75
N ALA A 67 -0.61 -30.80 27.16
CA ALA A 67 -2.04 -31.01 27.05
C ALA A 67 -2.39 -31.73 25.74
#